data_AF-A0A7L3HQS6-F1
#
_entry.id   AF-A0A7L3HQS6-F1
#
_cell.length_a   1.000
_cell.length_b   1.000
_cell.length_c   1.000
_cell.angle_alpha   90.00
_cell.angle_beta   90.00
_cell.angle_gamma   90.00
#
_symmetry.space_group_name_H-M   'P 1'
#
loop_
_entity.id
_entity.type
_entity.pdbx_description
1 polymer ?
#
loop_
_entity_poly.entity_id
_entity_poly.type
_entity_poly.pdbx_seq_one_letter_code
_entity_poly.pdbx_strand_id
1 'polypeptide(L)'
;ESPADQQTQWTNQLLYLVQKKNNLMTEESDLMIAVQELKLEEQQCQLDEKLRSYMNKEDTLKTPEDEKAEQEILKQLVEVVNKRNVLIQLQEEKRLSEL
;
A
#
# COMPACT_ATOMS: atom_id res chain seq x y z
N GLU A 1 -39.54 -18.72 -28.04
CA GLU A 1 -39.21 -17.61 -27.13
C GLU A 1 -39.35 -16.31 -27.88
N SER A 2 -39.91 -15.28 -27.25
CA SER A 2 -40.05 -13.98 -27.90
C SER A 2 -38.66 -13.35 -28.09
N PRO A 3 -38.38 -12.61 -29.17
CA PRO A 3 -37.12 -11.88 -29.34
C PRO A 3 -36.77 -10.99 -28.13
N ALA A 4 -37.79 -10.49 -27.43
CA ALA A 4 -37.66 -9.69 -26.21
C ALA A 4 -37.12 -10.49 -25.00
N ASP A 5 -37.46 -11.78 -24.89
CA ASP A 5 -36.98 -12.65 -23.81
C ASP A 5 -35.48 -12.94 -23.99
N GLN A 6 -35.05 -13.18 -25.23
CA GLN A 6 -33.63 -13.35 -25.56
C GLN A 6 -32.84 -12.07 -25.28
N GLN A 7 -33.36 -10.91 -25.69
CA GLN A 7 -32.72 -9.63 -25.42
C GLN A 7 -32.53 -9.40 -23.91
N THR A 8 -33.55 -9.70 -23.11
CA THR A 8 -33.51 -9.61 -21.64
C THR A 8 -32.47 -10.56 -21.03
N GLN A 9 -32.34 -11.77 -21.58
CA GLN A 9 -31.33 -12.75 -21.15
C GLN A 9 -29.91 -12.24 -21.40
N TRP A 10 -29.63 -11.71 -22.59
CA TRP A 10 -28.31 -11.15 -22.93
C TRP A 10 -27.97 -9.92 -22.09
N THR A 11 -28.95 -9.03 -21.83
CA THR A 11 -28.72 -7.86 -20.95
C THR A 11 -28.40 -8.28 -19.53
N ASN A 12 -29.07 -9.31 -19.00
CA ASN A 12 -28.79 -9.82 -17.65
C ASN A 12 -27.41 -10.48 -17.57
N GLN A 13 -27.00 -11.25 -18.59
CA GLN A 13 -25.66 -11.83 -18.67
C GLN A 13 -24.58 -10.74 -18.75
N LEU A 14 -24.80 -9.70 -19.54
CA LEU A 14 -23.87 -8.57 -19.63
C LEU A 14 -23.75 -7.85 -18.27
N LEU A 15 -24.87 -7.57 -17.61
CA LEU A 15 -24.87 -6.93 -16.28
C LEU A 15 -24.10 -7.77 -15.26
N TYR A 16 -24.33 -9.09 -15.24
CA TYR A 16 -23.61 -10.01 -14.37
C TYR A 16 -22.10 -9.98 -14.61
N LEU A 17 -21.67 -10.01 -15.88
CA LEU A 17 -20.24 -9.97 -16.24
C LEU A 17 -19.60 -8.63 -15.85
N VAL A 18 -20.30 -7.52 -16.04
CA VAL A 18 -19.83 -6.18 -15.63
C VAL A 18 -19.68 -6.12 -14.11
N GLN A 19 -20.68 -6.58 -13.35
CA GLN A 19 -20.60 -6.64 -11.89
C GLN A 19 -19.45 -7.53 -11.41
N LYS A 20 -19.29 -8.72 -12.00
CA LYS A 20 -18.18 -9.63 -11.67
C LYS A 20 -16.82 -8.97 -11.95
N LYS A 21 -16.68 -8.29 -13.08
CA LYS A 21 -15.45 -7.55 -13.42
C LYS A 21 -15.16 -6.44 -12.40
N ASN A 22 -16.16 -5.65 -12.02
CA ASN A 22 -16.00 -4.57 -11.05
C ASN A 22 -15.57 -5.10 -9.67
N ASN A 23 -16.16 -6.23 -9.23
CA ASN A 23 -15.79 -6.86 -7.98
C ASN A 23 -14.33 -7.34 -7.99
N LEU A 24 -13.91 -8.02 -9.08
CA LEU A 24 -12.52 -8.48 -9.22
C LEU A 24 -11.53 -7.32 -9.27
N MET A 25 -11.87 -6.22 -9.94
CA MET A 25 -11.03 -5.03 -9.99
C MET A 25 -10.89 -4.37 -8.60
N THR A 26 -11.95 -4.41 -7.80
CA THR A 26 -11.93 -3.91 -6.41
C THR A 26 -11.00 -4.76 -5.55
N GLU A 27 -11.13 -6.09 -5.63
CA GLU A 27 -10.27 -7.04 -4.92
C GLU A 27 -8.80 -6.92 -5.33
N GLU A 28 -8.52 -6.79 -6.64
CA GLU A 28 -7.16 -6.55 -7.14
C GLU A 28 -6.58 -5.26 -6.59
N SER A 29 -7.36 -4.17 -6.55
CA SER A 29 -6.93 -2.90 -5.96
C SER A 29 -6.60 -3.05 -4.47
N ASP A 30 -7.40 -3.79 -3.70
CA ASP A 30 -7.14 -4.01 -2.26
C ASP A 30 -5.86 -4.82 -2.05
N LEU A 31 -5.66 -5.87 -2.85
CA LEU A 31 -4.44 -6.67 -2.83
C LEU A 31 -3.20 -5.83 -3.20
N MET A 32 -3.31 -4.94 -4.19
CA MET A 32 -2.21 -4.05 -4.57
C MET A 32 -1.81 -3.11 -3.42
N ILE A 33 -2.78 -2.59 -2.66
CA ILE A 33 -2.49 -1.75 -1.49
C ILE A 33 -1.81 -2.57 -0.39
N ALA A 34 -2.31 -3.77 -0.10
CA ALA A 34 -1.67 -4.66 0.88
C ALA A 34 -0.22 -5.00 0.52
N VAL A 35 0.07 -5.23 -0.77
CA VAL A 35 1.44 -5.45 -1.25
C VAL A 35 2.33 -4.20 -1.02
N GLN A 36 1.79 -3.00 -1.20
CA GLN A 36 2.53 -1.76 -0.95
C GLN A 36 2.79 -1.55 0.55
N GLU A 37 1.82 -1.84 1.41
CA GLU A 37 1.98 -1.80 2.87
C GLU A 37 3.09 -2.75 3.33
N LEU A 38 3.05 -4.01 2.89
CA LEU A 38 4.08 -5.01 3.22
C LEU A 38 5.49 -4.58 2.78
N LYS A 39 5.62 -3.97 1.60
CA LYS A 39 6.91 -3.43 1.13
C LYS A 39 7.41 -2.29 2.03
N LEU A 40 6.52 -1.41 2.47
CA LEU A 40 6.89 -0.32 3.39
C LEU A 40 7.25 -0.85 4.78
N GLU A 41 6.59 -1.89 5.26
CA GLU A 41 6.96 -2.62 6.49
C GLU A 41 8.32 -3.28 6.41
N GLU A 42 8.61 -3.97 5.31
CA GLU A 42 9.93 -4.55 5.08
C GLU A 42 11.02 -3.46 5.05
N GLN A 43 10.79 -2.36 4.33
CA GLN A 43 11.71 -1.23 4.30
C GLN A 43 11.92 -0.62 5.69
N GLN A 44 10.84 -0.41 6.45
CA GLN A 44 10.95 0.10 7.81
C GLN A 44 11.78 -0.84 8.69
N CYS A 45 11.52 -2.15 8.63
CA CYS A 45 12.26 -3.14 9.42
C CYS A 45 13.77 -3.09 9.13
N GLN A 46 14.15 -3.06 7.85
CA GLN A 46 15.55 -2.97 7.43
C GLN A 46 16.22 -1.66 7.90
N LEU A 47 15.49 -0.54 7.88
CA LEU A 47 15.99 0.75 8.36
C LEU A 47 16.15 0.76 9.88
N ASP A 48 15.19 0.19 10.61
CA ASP A 48 15.24 0.07 12.07
C ASP A 48 16.38 -0.84 12.54
N GLU A 49 16.63 -1.97 11.85
CA GLU A 49 17.78 -2.84 12.12
C GLU A 49 19.11 -2.11 11.93
N LYS A 50 19.24 -1.35 10.83
CA LYS A 50 20.44 -0.52 10.59
C LYS A 50 20.59 0.54 11.67
N LEU A 51 19.53 1.25 12.03
CA LEU A 51 19.57 2.28 13.07
C LEU A 51 19.99 1.69 14.41
N ARG A 52 19.43 0.53 14.80
CA ARG A 52 19.84 -0.20 16.01
C ARG A 52 21.32 -0.59 15.97
N SER A 53 21.86 -0.97 14.82
CA SER A 53 23.28 -1.31 14.69
C SER A 53 24.20 -0.11 14.97
N TYR A 54 23.79 1.10 14.61
CA TYR A 54 24.52 2.33 14.91
C TYR A 54 24.32 2.76 16.37
N MET A 55 23.09 2.71 16.89
CA MET A 55 22.78 3.06 18.29
C MET A 55 23.44 2.13 19.31
N ASN A 56 23.69 0.86 18.96
CA ASN A 56 24.38 -0.09 19.83
C ASN A 56 25.90 0.15 19.89
N LYS A 57 26.47 0.99 19.02
CA LYS A 57 27.86 1.43 19.14
C LYS A 57 27.96 2.52 20.21
N GLU A 58 29.00 2.45 21.02
CA GLU A 58 29.30 3.46 22.03
C GLU A 58 29.53 4.83 21.35
N ASP A 59 28.90 5.89 21.85
CA ASP A 59 28.96 7.23 21.22
C ASP A 59 30.40 7.77 21.11
N THR A 60 31.30 7.32 21.98
CA THR A 60 32.73 7.64 21.97
C THR A 60 33.49 7.01 20.79
N LEU A 61 32.91 5.99 20.14
CA LEU A 61 33.46 5.28 19.00
C LEU A 61 32.75 5.63 17.69
N LYS A 62 31.74 6.50 17.73
CA LYS A 62 31.00 6.93 16.52
C LYS A 62 31.83 7.92 15.71
N THR A 63 31.90 7.65 14.41
CA THR A 63 32.50 8.58 13.45
C THR A 63 31.47 9.63 13.02
N PRO A 64 31.91 10.81 12.57
CA PRO A 64 31.00 11.80 11.96
C PRO A 64 30.21 11.23 10.77
N GLU A 65 30.76 10.21 10.10
CA GLU A 65 30.09 9.46 9.04
C GLU A 65 28.95 8.58 9.58
N ASP A 66 29.12 7.93 10.74
CA ASP A 66 28.07 7.16 11.41
C ASP A 66 26.90 8.08 11.82
N GLU A 67 27.18 9.27 12.36
CA GLU A 67 26.15 10.26 12.73
C GLU A 67 25.34 10.73 11.51
N LYS A 68 25.99 10.96 10.37
CA LYS A 68 25.31 11.30 9.11
C LYS A 68 24.45 10.14 8.61
N ALA A 69 24.93 8.91 8.73
CA ALA A 69 24.17 7.73 8.35
C ALA A 69 22.91 7.56 9.22
N GLU A 70 23.02 7.77 10.54
CA GLU A 70 21.87 7.76 11.46
C GLU A 70 20.82 8.82 11.07
N GLN A 71 21.25 10.05 10.77
CA GLN A 71 20.35 11.13 10.35
C GLN A 71 19.64 10.82 9.03
N GLU A 72 20.35 10.23 8.07
CA GLU A 72 19.77 9.84 6.78
C GLU A 72 18.78 8.67 6.93
N ILE A 73 19.08 7.69 7.79
CA ILE A 73 18.15 6.60 8.10
C ILE A 73 16.88 7.14 8.77
N LEU A 74 17.01 8.06 9.72
CA LEU A 74 15.86 8.71 10.36
C LEU A 74 14.99 9.47 9.34
N LYS A 75 15.62 10.17 8.40
CA LYS A 75 14.90 10.86 7.31
C LYS A 75 14.14 9.87 6.42
N GLN A 76 14.76 8.74 6.07
CA GLN A 76 14.10 7.68 5.29
C GLN A 76 12.95 7.03 6.05
N LEU A 77 13.07 6.83 7.37
CA LEU A 77 11.97 6.33 8.21
C LEU A 77 10.77 7.29 8.19
N VAL A 78 11.01 8.61 8.29
CA VAL A 78 9.95 9.62 8.16
C VAL A 78 9.30 9.57 6.77
N GLU A 79 10.09 9.35 5.72
CA GLU A 79 9.56 9.19 4.36
C GLU A 79 8.66 7.94 4.23
N VAL A 80 9.04 6.83 4.86
CA VAL A 80 8.21 5.61 4.89
C VAL A 80 6.88 5.87 5.60
N VAL A 81 6.89 6.58 6.73
CA VAL A 81 5.66 6.98 7.43
C VAL A 81 4.78 7.87 6.55
N ASN A 82 5.38 8.83 5.84
CA ASN A 82 4.64 9.69 4.92
C ASN A 82 4.02 8.90 3.76
N LYS A 83 4.74 7.90 3.20
CA LYS A 83 4.20 7.01 2.16
C LYS A 83 3.00 6.21 2.66
N ARG A 84 3.05 5.68 3.88
CA ARG A 84 1.90 5.01 4.49
C ARG A 84 0.71 5.95 4.68
N ASN A 85 0.96 7.20 5.10
CA ASN A 85 -0.10 8.19 5.24
C ASN A 85 -0.85 8.44 3.92
N VAL A 86 -0.14 8.46 2.79
CA VAL A 86 -0.76 8.57 1.45
C VAL A 86 -1.63 7.35 1.13
N LEU A 87 -1.19 6.13 1.49
CA LEU A 87 -1.99 4.92 1.29
C LEU A 87 -3.28 4.93 2.11
N ILE A 88 -3.21 5.38 3.37
CA ILE A 88 -4.39 5.52 4.24
C ILE A 88 -5.37 6.54 3.64
N GLN A 89 -4.88 7.65 3.11
CA GLN A 89 -5.72 8.65 2.44
C GLN A 89 -6.42 8.07 1.21
N LEU A 90 -5.70 7.33 0.37
CA LEU A 90 -6.27 6.68 -0.81
C LEU A 90 -7.34 5.64 -0.44
N GLN A 91 -7.11 4.85 0.62
CA GLN A 91 -8.10 3.89 1.14
C GLN A 91 -9.36 4.60 1.64
N GLU A 92 -9.22 5.73 2.34
CA GLU A 92 -10.36 6.50 2.84
C GLU A 92 -11.15 7.15 1.68
N GLU A 93 -10.47 7.69 0.67
CA GLU A 93 -11.13 8.21 -0.55
C GLU A 93 -11.92 7.11 -1.27
N LYS A 94 -11.33 5.91 -1.42
CA LYS A 94 -12.02 4.75 -1.99
C LYS A 94 -13.26 4.40 -1.17
N ARG A 95 -13.13 4.29 0.16
CA ARG A 95 -14.24 3.98 1.08
C ARG A 95 -15.38 5.00 0.96
N LEU A 96 -15.06 6.29 0.79
CA LEU A 96 -16.06 7.35 0.61
C LEU A 96 -16.74 7.30 -0.75
N SER A 97 -16.04 6.86 -1.80
CA SER A 97 -16.61 6.71 -3.15
C SER A 97 -17.53 5.50 -3.31
N GLU A 98 -17.40 4.50 -2.43
CA GLU A 98 -18.21 3.29 -2.43
C GLU A 98 -19.49 3.42 -1.57
N LEU A 99 -19.67 4.54 -0.87
CA LEU A 99 -20.84 4.88 -0.05
C LEU A 99 -21.95 5.58 -0.87
#